data_AF-S0FP10-F1
#
_entry.id   AF-S0FP10-F1
#
_cell.length_a   1.000
_cell.length_b   1.000
_cell.length_c   1.000
_cell.angle_alpha   90.00
_cell.angle_beta   90.00
_cell.angle_gamma   90.00
#
_symmetry.space_group_name_H-M   'P 1'
#
loop_
_entity.id
_entity.type
_entity.pdbx_description
1 polymer ?
#
loop_
_entity_poly.entity_id
_entity_poly.type
_entity_poly.pdbx_seq_one_letter_code
_entity_poly.pdbx_strand_id
1 'polypeptide(L)'
;MIIQCERKEFILQDDLIAITRDDKFIGYGKVIAVLEEHVLVDVDANASKSLFEIFSEEIPCDFTFVNEKYCPETGELKKDTEGR
;
A
#
# COMPACT_ATOMS: atom_id res chain seq x y z
N MET A 1 -0.73 -1.99 8.61
CA MET A 1 -0.37 -1.38 7.30
C MET A 1 0.68 -2.30 6.71
N ILE A 2 0.53 -2.77 5.47
CA ILE A 2 1.54 -3.67 4.90
C ILE A 2 2.60 -2.85 4.19
N ILE A 3 3.86 -3.08 4.55
CA ILE A 3 5.02 -2.51 3.85
C ILE A 3 5.85 -3.63 3.23
N GLN A 4 6.55 -3.28 2.16
CA GLN A 4 7.54 -4.13 1.51
C GLN A 4 8.93 -3.60 1.85
N CYS A 5 9.82 -4.49 2.31
CA CYS A 5 11.23 -4.16 2.54
C CYS A 5 12.16 -5.22 1.94
N GLU A 6 13.42 -4.84 1.75
CA GLU A 6 14.46 -5.73 1.22
C GLU A 6 14.62 -6.96 2.12
N ARG A 7 14.73 -8.13 1.49
CA ARG A 7 14.96 -9.36 2.25
C ARG A 7 16.38 -9.37 2.83
N LYS A 8 16.47 -9.77 4.10
CA LYS A 8 17.72 -10.23 4.71
C LYS A 8 17.57 -11.72 5.04
N GLU A 9 18.62 -12.51 4.80
CA GLU A 9 18.57 -13.97 4.89
C GLU A 9 18.13 -14.49 6.27
N PHE A 10 18.39 -13.72 7.33
CA PHE A 10 18.03 -14.08 8.70
C PHE A 10 16.57 -13.78 9.08
N ILE A 11 15.81 -13.08 8.23
CA ILE A 11 14.41 -12.74 8.50
C ILE A 11 13.53 -13.94 8.13
N LEU A 12 12.75 -14.40 9.09
CA LEU A 12 11.82 -15.51 8.95
C LEU A 12 10.36 -15.02 8.97
N GLN A 13 9.47 -15.87 8.47
CA GLN A 13 8.05 -15.64 8.60
C GLN A 13 7.64 -15.63 10.08
N ASP A 14 6.68 -14.79 10.42
CA ASP A 14 6.19 -14.53 11.78
C ASP A 14 7.16 -13.80 12.71
N ASP A 15 8.36 -13.44 12.25
CA ASP A 15 9.29 -12.61 13.02
C ASP A 15 8.69 -11.25 13.36
N LEU A 16 9.01 -10.78 14.56
CA LEU A 16 8.70 -9.42 15.00
C LEU A 16 9.93 -8.53 14.77
N ILE A 17 9.81 -7.56 13.89
CA ILE A 17 10.88 -6.64 13.52
C ILE A 17 10.63 -5.29 14.18
N ALA A 18 11.67 -4.73 14.82
CA ALA A 18 11.65 -3.35 15.29
C ALA A 18 11.82 -2.38 14.11
N ILE A 19 10.90 -1.43 13.99
CA ILE A 19 10.93 -0.40 12.96
C ILE A 19 11.53 0.85 13.58
N THR A 20 12.58 1.35 12.94
CA THR A 20 13.29 2.56 13.35
C THR A 20 13.33 3.58 12.22
N ARG A 21 13.39 4.86 12.57
CA ARG A 21 13.53 6.00 11.67
C ARG A 21 14.47 7.02 12.32
N ASP A 22 15.47 7.50 11.59
CA ASP A 22 16.44 8.49 12.11
C ASP A 22 17.02 8.06 13.46
N ASP A 23 17.39 6.77 13.56
CA ASP A 23 17.86 6.09 14.78
C ASP A 23 16.88 6.08 15.96
N LYS A 24 15.61 6.43 15.74
CA LYS A 24 14.53 6.38 16.73
C LYS A 24 13.59 5.21 16.46
N PHE A 25 13.28 4.46 17.52
CA PHE A 25 12.24 3.44 17.48
C PHE A 25 10.85 4.06 17.29
N ILE A 26 10.09 3.54 16.33
CA ILE A 26 8.74 4.03 16.00
C ILE A 26 7.65 2.97 16.14
N GLY A 27 8.02 1.69 16.27
CA GLY A 27 7.07 0.61 16.52
C GLY A 27 7.58 -0.74 16.01
N TYR A 28 6.68 -1.72 15.93
CA TYR A 28 6.99 -3.05 15.43
C TYR A 28 6.22 -3.38 14.16
N GLY A 29 6.73 -4.36 13.43
CA GLY A 29 6.02 -4.99 12.33
C GLY A 29 6.22 -6.50 12.38
N LYS A 30 5.16 -7.25 12.04
CA LYS A 30 5.21 -8.71 11.94
C LYS A 30 5.45 -9.12 10.50
N VAL A 31 6.42 -9.99 10.25
CA VAL A 31 6.64 -10.57 8.92
C VAL A 31 5.50 -11.51 8.58
N ILE A 32 4.73 -11.16 7.54
CA ILE A 32 3.59 -11.96 7.08
C ILE A 32 3.93 -12.83 5.87
N ALA A 33 4.97 -12.46 5.11
CA ALA A 33 5.48 -13.25 4.00
C ALA A 33 6.96 -12.97 3.72
N VAL A 34 7.70 -14.00 3.34
CA VAL A 34 9.08 -13.91 2.84
C VAL A 34 9.07 -14.33 1.37
N LEU A 35 9.41 -13.39 0.48
CA LEU A 35 9.52 -13.60 -0.97
C LEU A 35 11.00 -13.77 -1.36
N GLU A 36 11.29 -13.93 -2.64
CA GLU A 36 12.67 -14.12 -3.11
C GLU A 36 13.58 -12.94 -2.75
N GLU A 37 13.18 -11.72 -3.11
CA GLU A 37 13.99 -10.49 -2.90
C GLU A 37 13.45 -9.59 -1.78
N HIS A 38 12.23 -9.83 -1.31
CA HIS A 38 11.52 -8.93 -0.41
C HIS A 38 10.83 -9.66 0.74
N VAL A 39 10.49 -8.92 1.79
CA VAL A 39 9.62 -9.38 2.87
C VAL A 39 8.43 -8.41 2.99
N LEU A 40 7.26 -8.98 3.29
CA LEU A 40 6.06 -8.22 3.59
C LEU A 40 5.88 -8.17 5.10
N VAL A 41 5.70 -6.96 5.62
CA VAL A 41 5.60 -6.70 7.06
C VAL A 41 4.30 -5.98 7.35
N ASP A 42 3.46 -6.54 8.22
CA ASP A 42 2.30 -5.85 8.76
C ASP A 42 2.70 -5.02 9.98
N VAL A 43 2.63 -3.71 9.80
CA VAL A 43 3.09 -2.69 10.74
C VAL A 43 1.98 -2.33 11.72
N ASP A 44 2.37 -2.17 12.99
CA ASP A 44 1.47 -1.78 14.07
C ASP A 44 0.90 -0.35 13.91
N ALA A 45 -0.08 -0.02 14.76
CA ALA A 45 -0.76 1.28 14.73
C ALA A 45 0.15 2.47 15.09
N ASN A 46 1.25 2.23 15.82
CA ASN A 46 2.15 3.30 16.24
C ASN A 46 3.10 3.66 15.09
N ALA A 47 3.77 2.66 14.52
CA ALA A 47 4.68 2.86 13.40
C ALA A 47 3.93 3.31 12.14
N SER A 48 2.72 2.81 11.90
CA SER A 48 1.92 3.26 10.75
C SER A 48 1.57 4.74 10.81
N LYS A 49 1.21 5.30 11.98
CA LYS A 49 0.99 6.76 12.14
C LYS A 49 2.23 7.56 11.76
N SER A 50 3.39 7.17 12.30
CA SER A 50 4.66 7.83 11.99
C SER A 50 5.08 7.69 10.53
N LEU A 51 4.71 6.61 9.86
CA LEU A 51 4.92 6.43 8.42
C LEU A 51 3.97 7.30 7.58
N PHE A 52 2.67 7.34 7.92
CA PHE A 52 1.68 8.17 7.21
C PHE A 52 2.00 9.66 7.26
N GLU A 53 2.56 10.16 8.38
CA GLU A 53 3.03 11.55 8.48
C GLU A 53 4.13 11.89 7.45
N ILE A 54 4.90 10.90 6.97
CA ILE A 54 5.91 11.06 5.92
C ILE A 54 5.24 11.04 4.53
N PHE A 55 4.29 10.13 4.34
CA PHE A 55 3.55 9.96 3.09
C PHE A 55 2.41 10.97 2.90
N SER A 56 2.36 12.05 3.69
CA SER A 56 1.45 13.17 3.45
C SER A 56 1.89 14.06 2.28
N GLU A 57 3.00 13.74 1.61
CA GLU A 57 3.22 14.09 0.20
C GLU A 57 2.47 13.07 -0.67
N GLU A 58 1.54 13.56 -1.50
CA GLU A 58 0.61 12.77 -2.32
C GLU A 58 1.24 11.47 -2.85
N ILE A 59 0.77 10.31 -2.38
CA ILE A 59 1.00 9.05 -3.12
C ILE A 59 -0.04 9.02 -4.24
N PRO A 60 0.33 9.12 -5.54
CA PRO A 60 -0.58 8.84 -6.62
C PRO A 60 -0.90 7.33 -6.60
N CYS A 61 -1.97 6.95 -5.91
CA CYS A 61 -2.47 5.58 -5.89
C CYS A 61 -3.59 5.43 -6.94
N ASP A 62 -3.27 4.90 -8.12
CA ASP A 62 -4.28 4.37 -9.05
C ASP A 62 -4.65 2.94 -8.62
N PHE A 63 -5.67 2.78 -7.78
CA PHE A 63 -6.25 1.47 -7.50
C PHE A 63 -7.22 1.09 -8.63
N THR A 64 -6.77 0.22 -9.55
CA THR A 64 -7.69 -0.47 -10.47
C THR A 64 -8.01 -1.86 -9.90
N PHE A 65 -9.26 -2.06 -9.46
CA PHE A 65 -9.75 -3.37 -9.07
C PHE A 65 -10.03 -4.20 -10.33
N VAL A 66 -9.21 -5.22 -10.58
CA VAL A 66 -9.43 -6.16 -11.68
C VAL A 66 -10.38 -7.25 -11.18
N ASN A 67 -11.70 -7.10 -11.44
CA ASN A 67 -12.62 -8.23 -11.69
C ASN A 67 -14.08 -7.91 -12.03
N GLU A 68 -14.45 -6.69 -12.43
CA GLU A 68 -15.68 -6.50 -13.22
C GLU A 68 -15.39 -5.61 -14.43
N LYS A 69 -15.85 -6.06 -15.60
CA LYS A 69 -15.51 -5.52 -16.93
C LYS A 69 -15.62 -3.99 -16.98
N TYR A 70 -14.48 -3.31 -16.99
CA TYR A 70 -14.41 -1.91 -17.35
C TYR A 70 -14.54 -1.79 -18.88
N CYS A 71 -15.72 -1.35 -19.33
CA CYS A 71 -15.93 -0.85 -20.69
C CYS A 71 -15.89 0.69 -20.63
N PRO A 72 -14.85 1.36 -21.16
CA PRO A 72 -14.89 2.80 -21.30
C PRO A 72 -15.90 3.14 -22.40
N GLU A 73 -17.07 3.66 -22.04
CA GLU A 73 -17.92 4.36 -23.00
C GLU A 73 -17.27 5.70 -23.34
N THR A 74 -16.33 5.67 -24.28
CA THR A 74 -15.98 6.87 -25.05
C THR A 74 -17.16 7.17 -25.97
N GLY A 75 -17.89 8.25 -25.69
CA GLY A 75 -18.99 8.68 -26.55
C GLY A 75 -19.65 9.97 -26.09
N GLU A 76 -18.93 11.08 -26.27
CA GLU A 76 -19.44 12.42 -26.59
C GLU A 76 -20.84 12.83 -26.10
N LEU A 77 -20.87 13.89 -25.27
CA LEU A 77 -22.00 14.80 -25.17
C LEU A 77 -22.55 15.15 -26.57
N LYS A 78 -23.77 14.73 -26.88
CA LYS A 78 -24.66 15.52 -27.75
C LYS A 78 -26.08 15.57 -27.18
N LYS A 79 -26.32 16.74 -26.58
CA LYS A 79 -27.54 17.55 -26.50
C LYS A 79 -28.90 16.86 -26.69
N ASP A 80 -29.75 17.11 -25.71
CA ASP A 80 -31.21 17.17 -25.79
C ASP A 80 -31.75 17.49 -27.18
N THR A 81 -32.72 16.70 -27.63
CA THR A 81 -33.99 17.27 -28.08
C THR A 81 -35.14 16.32 -27.76
N GLU A 82 -36.09 16.83 -26.99
CA GLU A 82 -37.39 16.26 -26.68
C GLU A 82 -38.21 15.98 -27.95
N GLY A 83 -39.19 15.08 -27.83
CA GLY A 83 -40.50 15.31 -28.45
C GLY A 83 -40.98 14.26 -29.45
N ARG A 84 -42.11 13.66 -29.08
CA ARG A 84 -43.08 12.89 -29.87
C ARG A 84 -43.30 13.34 -31.31
#